data_AF-A0AAJ0CE84-F1
#
_entry.id   AF-A0AAJ0CE84-F1
#
_cell.length_a   1.000
_cell.length_b   1.000
_cell.length_c   1.000
_cell.angle_alpha   90.00
_cell.angle_beta   90.00
_cell.angle_gamma   90.00
#
_symmetry.space_group_name_H-M   'P 1'
#
loop_
_entity.id
_entity.type
_entity.pdbx_description
1 polymer ?
#
loop_
_entity_poly.entity_id
_entity_poly.type
_entity_poly.pdbx_seq_one_letter_code
_entity_poly.pdbx_strand_id
1 'polypeptide(L)'
;MLIEVLSSTSAILAFVLPFFHGLANAQGGEALSKHGDVIPVLGQMARTDRDFVDGLVLDLFSPVNRTLVVTNNSSPLPGNFVTGSSGEGFVNLSKYSWIVKFNESAEDLIAKIEVPYNPEALEKLGIQKANTYVGTLSPDKKSWVVSETQKNVHMCVNTVYRKLALRN
;
A
#
# COMPACT_ATOMS: atom_id res chain seq x y z
N MET A 1 17.35 13.21 -43.83
CA MET A 1 16.70 12.46 -44.92
C MET A 1 17.72 12.32 -46.04
N LEU A 2 18.35 11.16 -46.13
CA LEU A 2 19.16 10.76 -47.27
C LEU A 2 19.03 9.24 -47.38
N ILE A 3 18.58 8.78 -48.55
CA ILE A 3 18.33 7.39 -48.92
C ILE A 3 19.50 7.01 -49.83
N GLU A 4 20.21 5.92 -49.52
CA GLU A 4 21.08 5.25 -50.49
C GLU A 4 20.48 3.88 -50.82
N VAL A 5 20.19 3.71 -52.11
CA VAL A 5 19.76 2.48 -52.77
C VAL A 5 20.97 1.91 -53.50
N LEU A 6 21.33 0.66 -53.25
CA LEU A 6 22.23 -0.12 -54.11
C LEU A 6 21.57 -1.46 -54.44
N SER A 7 21.50 -1.74 -55.75
CA SER A 7 20.78 -2.84 -56.38
C SER A 7 21.68 -4.01 -56.78
N SER A 8 21.09 -5.21 -56.86
CA SER A 8 21.47 -6.38 -57.68
C SER A 8 22.71 -7.16 -57.18
N THR A 9 22.74 -8.49 -57.01
CA THR A 9 22.09 -9.58 -57.75
C THR A 9 22.17 -10.89 -56.93
N SER A 10 21.25 -11.82 -57.17
CA SER A 10 20.94 -13.05 -56.41
C SER A 10 22.05 -14.10 -56.23
N ALA A 11 22.10 -14.69 -55.03
CA ALA A 11 22.30 -16.13 -54.84
C ALA A 11 21.40 -16.59 -53.69
N ILE A 12 20.54 -17.58 -53.98
CA ILE A 12 19.54 -18.14 -53.08
C ILE A 12 20.26 -19.04 -52.07
N LEU A 13 20.24 -18.68 -50.79
CA LEU A 13 20.35 -19.63 -49.69
C LEU A 13 19.18 -19.36 -48.75
N ALA A 14 18.28 -20.35 -48.65
CA ALA A 14 17.09 -20.29 -47.83
C ALA A 14 17.46 -20.19 -46.35
N PHE A 15 17.17 -19.05 -45.73
CA PHE A 15 16.94 -18.95 -44.29
C PHE A 15 15.57 -18.32 -44.06
N VAL A 16 14.72 -19.09 -43.38
CA VAL A 16 13.35 -18.78 -42.99
C VAL A 16 13.34 -17.52 -42.09
N LEU A 17 12.71 -16.44 -42.56
CA LEU A 17 12.25 -15.27 -41.77
C LEU A 17 11.09 -15.71 -40.83
N PRO A 18 10.67 -15.00 -39.75
CA PRO A 18 10.56 -13.52 -39.72
C PRO A 18 10.67 -12.85 -38.31
N PHE A 19 10.34 -11.56 -38.27
CA PHE A 19 9.94 -10.73 -37.12
C PHE A 19 11.05 -10.14 -36.24
N PHE A 20 11.40 -8.89 -36.58
CA PHE A 20 11.51 -7.83 -35.58
C PHE A 20 10.27 -7.88 -34.68
N HIS A 21 10.39 -8.48 -33.51
CA HIS A 21 9.45 -8.24 -32.42
C HIS A 21 9.85 -6.93 -31.78
N GLY A 22 8.93 -5.97 -31.85
CA GLY A 22 9.07 -4.68 -31.21
C GLY A 22 9.47 -4.83 -29.75
N LEU A 23 10.21 -3.84 -29.26
CA LEU A 23 10.32 -3.55 -27.85
C LEU A 23 8.89 -3.46 -27.30
N ALA A 24 8.46 -4.53 -26.63
CA ALA A 24 7.27 -4.49 -25.82
C ALA A 24 7.56 -3.47 -24.71
N ASN A 25 6.95 -2.29 -24.82
CA ASN A 25 6.65 -1.50 -23.65
C ASN A 25 5.70 -2.34 -22.80
N ALA A 26 6.25 -3.11 -21.88
CA ALA A 26 5.51 -3.63 -20.76
C ALA A 26 5.15 -2.44 -19.86
N GLN A 27 4.12 -1.69 -20.24
CA GLN A 27 3.24 -1.08 -19.25
C GLN A 27 2.44 -2.23 -18.63
N GLY A 28 3.13 -3.09 -17.89
CA GLY A 28 2.48 -4.08 -17.05
C GLY A 28 1.78 -3.30 -15.95
N GLY A 29 0.45 -3.35 -15.91
CA GLY A 29 -0.23 -3.08 -14.65
C GLY A 29 0.37 -4.02 -13.62
N GLU A 30 1.06 -3.49 -12.61
CA GLU A 30 1.59 -4.31 -11.54
C GLU A 30 0.43 -5.11 -10.95
N ALA A 31 0.58 -6.43 -10.89
CA ALA A 31 -0.45 -7.28 -10.30
C ALA A 31 -0.64 -6.90 -8.83
N LEU A 32 -1.91 -6.76 -8.41
CA LEU A 32 -2.24 -6.45 -7.02
C LEU A 32 -1.62 -7.49 -6.08
N SER A 33 -1.00 -7.00 -5.00
CA SER A 33 -0.37 -7.82 -3.98
C SER A 33 -1.43 -8.54 -3.14
N LYS A 34 -1.14 -9.77 -2.72
CA LYS A 34 -1.98 -10.54 -1.79
C LYS A 34 -1.42 -10.44 -0.38
N HIS A 35 -2.30 -10.59 0.61
CA HIS A 35 -1.86 -10.71 2.00
C HIS A 35 -1.05 -12.00 2.17
N GLY A 36 0.09 -11.89 2.84
CA GLY A 36 1.06 -12.97 3.00
C GLY A 36 2.19 -12.98 1.96
N ASP A 37 2.09 -12.20 0.88
CA ASP A 37 3.18 -12.07 -0.08
C ASP A 37 4.41 -11.41 0.57
N VAL A 38 5.61 -11.85 0.19
CA VAL A 38 6.86 -11.21 0.55
C VAL A 38 7.17 -10.14 -0.49
N ILE A 39 7.05 -8.89 -0.09
CA ILE A 39 7.16 -7.73 -0.98
C ILE A 39 8.52 -7.07 -0.79
N PRO A 40 9.32 -6.90 -1.85
CA PRO A 40 10.56 -6.15 -1.77
C PRO A 40 10.29 -4.65 -1.61
N VAL A 41 11.07 -4.00 -0.76
CA VAL A 41 11.09 -2.56 -0.53
C VAL A 41 12.44 -2.04 -0.98
N LEU A 42 12.40 -1.10 -1.92
CA LEU A 42 13.59 -0.52 -2.51
C LEU A 42 14.30 0.41 -1.51
N GLY A 43 15.62 0.28 -1.45
CA GLY A 43 16.51 1.16 -0.69
C GLY A 43 16.79 2.47 -1.41
N GLN A 44 17.75 3.24 -0.89
CA GLN A 44 18.19 4.53 -1.44
C GLN A 44 17.06 5.56 -1.59
N MET A 45 16.02 5.45 -0.76
CA MET A 45 14.81 6.26 -0.83
C MET A 45 14.11 6.16 -2.19
N ALA A 46 14.25 5.04 -2.89
CA ALA A 46 13.45 4.76 -4.07
C ALA A 46 12.00 4.41 -3.66
N ARG A 47 11.04 4.94 -4.42
CA ARG A 47 9.60 4.74 -4.17
C ARG A 47 9.23 3.28 -4.37
N THR A 48 8.61 2.67 -3.36
CA THR A 48 7.97 1.36 -3.44
C THR A 48 6.46 1.56 -3.33
N ASP A 49 5.74 1.35 -4.42
CA ASP A 49 4.29 1.55 -4.50
C ASP A 49 3.59 0.19 -4.60
N ARG A 50 2.64 -0.08 -3.71
CA ARG A 50 2.00 -1.41 -3.60
C ARG A 50 0.52 -1.30 -3.28
N ASP A 51 -0.27 -1.72 -4.27
CA ASP A 51 -1.72 -1.89 -4.14
C ASP A 51 -2.05 -3.35 -3.80
N PHE A 52 -2.95 -3.53 -2.83
CA PHE A 52 -3.42 -4.84 -2.41
C PHE A 52 -4.81 -5.16 -2.97
N VAL A 53 -5.10 -6.45 -3.09
CA VAL A 53 -6.40 -6.97 -3.58
C VAL A 53 -7.63 -6.49 -2.81
N ASP A 54 -7.46 -6.02 -1.56
CA ASP A 54 -8.53 -5.51 -0.71
C ASP A 54 -8.65 -3.98 -0.71
N GLY A 55 -7.81 -3.29 -1.50
CA GLY A 55 -7.77 -1.84 -1.61
C GLY A 55 -6.87 -1.13 -0.60
N LEU A 56 -6.08 -1.86 0.22
CA LEU A 56 -4.96 -1.25 0.94
C LEU A 56 -3.92 -0.74 -0.06
N VAL A 57 -3.43 0.48 0.14
CA VAL A 57 -2.33 1.05 -0.65
C VAL A 57 -1.19 1.43 0.28
N LEU A 58 0.02 1.04 -0.09
CA LEU A 58 1.26 1.38 0.60
C LEU A 58 2.20 2.11 -0.35
N ASP A 59 2.63 3.29 0.05
CA ASP A 59 3.68 4.06 -0.64
C ASP A 59 4.83 4.28 0.34
N LEU A 60 5.98 3.67 0.05
CA LEU A 60 7.09 3.49 0.98
C LEU A 60 8.39 4.02 0.40
N PHE A 61 9.18 4.66 1.27
CA PHE A 61 10.55 5.09 0.98
C PHE A 61 11.45 4.60 2.10
N SER A 62 12.49 3.85 1.74
CA SER A 62 13.45 3.27 2.70
C SER A 62 14.87 3.61 2.29
N PRO A 63 15.77 3.95 3.23
CA PRO A 63 17.18 4.20 2.91
C PRO A 63 17.92 2.90 2.52
N VAL A 64 17.46 1.74 2.97
CA VAL A 64 18.05 0.42 2.69
C VAL A 64 17.03 -0.56 2.09
N ASN A 65 17.50 -1.57 1.37
CA ASN A 65 16.65 -2.62 0.82
C ASN A 65 16.07 -3.49 1.93
N ARG A 66 14.75 -3.72 1.90
CA ARG A 66 14.03 -4.52 2.91
C ARG A 66 13.00 -5.41 2.26
N THR A 67 12.37 -6.27 3.06
CA THR A 67 11.13 -6.93 2.67
C THR A 67 10.04 -6.66 3.69
N LEU A 68 8.80 -6.65 3.21
CA LEU A 68 7.62 -6.57 4.06
C LEU A 68 6.64 -7.68 3.74
N VAL A 69 5.80 -8.00 4.72
CA VAL A 69 4.65 -8.89 4.59
C VAL A 69 3.47 -8.18 5.23
N VAL A 70 2.35 -8.13 4.53
CA VAL A 70 1.08 -7.63 5.08
C VAL A 70 0.17 -8.81 5.35
N THR A 71 -0.38 -8.91 6.56
CA THR A 71 -1.38 -9.91 6.92
C THR A 71 -2.65 -9.28 7.47
N ASN A 72 -3.76 -9.97 7.33
CA ASN A 72 -5.04 -9.55 7.89
C ASN A 72 -5.20 -10.11 9.31
N ASN A 73 -5.62 -9.26 10.23
CA ASN A 73 -6.06 -9.64 11.56
C ASN A 73 -7.59 -9.50 11.64
N SER A 74 -8.27 -10.64 11.69
CA SER A 74 -9.73 -10.77 11.75
C SER A 74 -10.32 -10.50 13.14
N SER A 75 -9.48 -10.44 14.19
CA SER A 75 -9.89 -10.15 15.57
C SER A 75 -9.19 -8.90 16.10
N PRO A 76 -9.39 -7.72 15.47
CA PRO A 76 -8.78 -6.48 15.90
C PRO A 76 -9.36 -5.95 17.22
N LEU A 77 -8.53 -5.26 18.02
CA LEU A 77 -8.95 -4.57 19.24
C LEU A 77 -10.20 -3.69 18.95
N PRO A 78 -11.24 -3.68 19.80
CA PRO A 78 -12.43 -2.89 19.53
C PRO A 78 -12.11 -1.37 19.58
N GLY A 79 -12.93 -0.56 18.92
CA GLY A 79 -12.69 0.87 18.72
C GLY A 79 -13.06 1.74 19.93
N ASN A 80 -13.36 1.13 21.07
CA ASN A 80 -13.72 1.81 22.31
C ASN A 80 -12.49 2.22 23.14
N PHE A 81 -11.31 1.66 22.86
CA PHE A 81 -10.06 1.99 23.53
C PHE A 81 -9.19 2.79 22.57
N VAL A 82 -9.35 4.11 22.56
CA VAL A 82 -8.57 5.03 21.74
C VAL A 82 -7.83 6.03 22.61
N THR A 83 -6.56 6.26 22.28
CA THR A 83 -5.65 7.21 22.93
C THR A 83 -5.14 8.21 21.89
N GLY A 84 -4.80 9.44 22.32
CA GLY A 84 -4.36 10.51 21.42
C GLY A 84 -5.50 11.34 20.79
N SER A 85 -6.74 11.10 21.22
CA SER A 85 -7.93 11.85 20.81
C SER A 85 -8.38 12.89 21.85
N SER A 86 -9.33 13.73 21.46
CA SER A 86 -10.02 14.72 22.30
C SER A 86 -10.96 14.10 23.36
N GLY A 87 -11.09 12.77 23.40
CA GLY A 87 -11.90 12.03 24.38
C GLY A 87 -13.27 11.58 23.87
N GLU A 88 -13.63 11.91 22.63
CA GLU A 88 -14.86 11.41 22.02
C GLU A 88 -14.77 9.92 21.64
N GLY A 89 -15.94 9.27 21.59
CA GLY A 89 -16.05 7.84 21.36
C GLY A 89 -15.79 7.47 19.89
N PHE A 90 -14.91 6.50 19.67
CA PHE A 90 -14.64 5.99 18.33
C PHE A 90 -15.43 4.71 18.03
N VAL A 91 -15.65 4.49 16.74
CA VAL A 91 -16.15 3.22 16.19
C VAL A 91 -15.28 2.71 15.08
N ASN A 92 -15.23 1.38 14.98
CA ASN A 92 -14.52 0.71 13.91
C ASN A 92 -15.29 0.81 12.60
N LEU A 93 -14.59 1.15 11.53
CA LEU A 93 -15.16 1.14 10.17
C LEU A 93 -14.79 -0.12 9.39
N SER A 94 -13.62 -0.70 9.67
CA SER A 94 -13.15 -1.94 9.06
C SER A 94 -13.46 -3.15 9.94
N LYS A 95 -13.87 -4.27 9.33
CA LYS A 95 -14.11 -5.55 10.02
C LYS A 95 -12.81 -6.22 10.51
N TYR A 96 -11.71 -5.95 9.84
CA TYR A 96 -10.37 -6.46 10.15
C TYR A 96 -9.38 -5.30 10.30
N SER A 97 -8.16 -5.62 10.66
CA SER A 97 -7.00 -4.70 10.66
C SER A 97 -5.86 -5.31 9.85
N TRP A 98 -4.92 -4.48 9.42
CA TRP A 98 -3.74 -4.92 8.68
C TRP A 98 -2.54 -4.92 9.60
N ILE A 99 -1.76 -6.00 9.58
CA ILE A 99 -0.45 -6.08 10.21
C ILE A 99 0.59 -5.92 9.12
N VAL A 100 1.33 -4.81 9.13
CA VAL A 100 2.44 -4.58 8.21
C VAL A 100 3.73 -4.92 8.92
N LYS A 101 4.40 -5.99 8.50
CA LYS A 101 5.61 -6.51 9.15
C LYS A 101 6.82 -6.42 8.20
N PHE A 102 7.91 -5.83 8.67
CA PHE A 102 9.20 -5.82 7.97
C PHE A 102 10.10 -6.95 8.45
N ASN A 103 11.08 -7.35 7.63
CA ASN A 103 12.09 -8.33 8.00
C ASN A 103 13.06 -7.85 9.08
N GLU A 104 13.20 -6.53 9.25
CA GLU A 104 14.03 -5.90 10.26
C GLU A 104 13.33 -4.70 10.92
N SER A 105 13.94 -4.15 11.96
CA SER A 105 13.49 -2.91 12.58
C SER A 105 13.65 -1.76 11.61
N ALA A 106 12.56 -1.03 11.39
CA ALA A 106 12.42 -0.01 10.37
C ALA A 106 11.85 1.27 11.04
N GLU A 107 12.74 2.10 11.59
CA GLU A 107 12.41 3.39 12.26
C GLU A 107 12.79 4.61 11.40
N ASP A 108 13.46 4.35 10.29
CA ASP A 108 14.05 5.29 9.33
C ASP A 108 13.28 5.34 8.00
N LEU A 109 12.08 4.75 7.96
CA LEU A 109 11.27 4.66 6.76
C LEU A 109 10.17 5.73 6.73
N ILE A 110 9.82 6.16 5.53
CA ILE A 110 8.67 7.05 5.30
C ILE A 110 7.59 6.22 4.64
N ALA A 111 6.37 6.33 5.15
CA ALA A 111 5.22 5.63 4.60
C ALA A 111 4.03 6.57 4.46
N LYS A 112 3.30 6.37 3.38
CA LYS A 112 1.91 6.78 3.24
C LYS A 112 1.08 5.51 3.11
N ILE A 113 0.03 5.44 3.92
CA ILE A 113 -0.85 4.27 4.00
C ILE A 113 -2.27 4.76 3.72
N GLU A 114 -2.93 4.16 2.73
CA GLU A 114 -4.33 4.42 2.44
C GLU A 114 -5.15 3.19 2.78
N VAL A 115 -6.08 3.39 3.71
CA VAL A 115 -6.93 2.31 4.23
C VAL A 115 -8.31 2.40 3.58
N PRO A 116 -8.79 1.32 2.93
CA PRO A 116 -10.07 1.33 2.25
C PRO A 116 -11.23 1.39 3.26
N TYR A 117 -12.29 2.11 2.88
CA TYR A 117 -13.54 2.17 3.63
C TYR A 117 -14.72 2.40 2.68
N ASN A 118 -15.94 2.09 3.12
CA ASN A 118 -17.15 2.31 2.33
C ASN A 118 -17.82 3.65 2.70
N PRO A 119 -17.77 4.68 1.85
CA PRO A 119 -18.35 5.99 2.13
C PRO A 119 -19.89 5.97 2.27
N GLU A 120 -20.60 5.17 1.47
CA GLU A 120 -22.06 5.07 1.53
C GLU A 120 -22.53 4.42 2.84
N ALA A 121 -21.75 3.46 3.35
CA ALA A 121 -22.02 2.85 4.65
C ALA A 121 -21.85 3.86 5.79
N LEU A 122 -20.92 4.83 5.67
CA LEU A 122 -20.76 5.90 6.65
C LEU A 122 -21.95 6.85 6.65
N GLU A 123 -22.39 7.27 5.46
CA GLU A 123 -23.53 8.18 5.31
C GLU A 123 -24.80 7.57 5.93
N LYS A 124 -25.04 6.27 5.73
CA LYS A 124 -26.14 5.53 6.37
C LYS A 124 -26.05 5.47 7.90
N LEU A 125 -24.84 5.59 8.45
CA LEU A 125 -24.59 5.62 9.89
C LEU A 125 -24.52 7.04 10.46
N GLY A 126 -24.76 8.07 9.63
CA GLY A 126 -24.64 9.48 10.03
C GLY A 126 -23.20 9.95 10.28
N ILE A 127 -22.19 9.18 9.85
CA ILE A 127 -20.78 9.48 10.07
C ILE A 127 -20.26 10.36 8.92
N GLN A 128 -19.72 11.51 9.25
CA GLN A 128 -19.08 12.38 8.27
C GLN A 128 -17.74 11.79 7.83
N LYS A 129 -17.46 11.80 6.52
CA LYS A 129 -16.17 11.32 5.96
C LYS A 129 -14.97 12.04 6.57
N ALA A 130 -15.15 13.32 6.93
CA ALA A 130 -14.15 14.14 7.59
C ALA A 130 -13.73 13.59 8.97
N ASN A 131 -14.61 12.85 9.64
CA ASN A 131 -14.43 12.28 10.97
C ASN A 131 -13.86 10.86 10.93
N THR A 132 -13.20 10.48 9.84
CA THR A 132 -12.57 9.17 9.68
C THR A 132 -11.06 9.26 9.84
N TYR A 133 -10.51 8.32 10.60
CA TYR A 133 -9.12 8.31 11.02
C TYR A 133 -8.51 6.94 10.79
N VAL A 134 -7.18 6.91 10.65
CA VAL A 134 -6.42 5.67 10.70
C VAL A 134 -5.80 5.58 12.09
N GLY A 135 -6.07 4.48 12.79
CA GLY A 135 -5.47 4.18 14.08
C GLY A 135 -4.34 3.17 13.93
N THR A 136 -3.28 3.36 14.70
CA THR A 136 -2.22 2.38 14.91
C THR A 136 -2.41 1.66 16.23
N LEU A 137 -2.05 0.39 16.32
CA LEU A 137 -2.08 -0.30 17.61
C LEU A 137 -0.93 0.22 18.49
N SER A 138 -1.24 0.57 19.74
CA SER A 138 -0.25 1.03 20.71
C SER A 138 0.85 -0.02 20.94
N PRO A 139 2.06 0.38 21.39
CA PRO A 139 3.14 -0.57 21.68
C PRO A 139 2.76 -1.65 22.70
N ASP A 140 1.90 -1.31 23.67
CA ASP A 140 1.38 -2.25 24.67
C ASP A 140 0.17 -3.08 24.18
N LYS A 141 -0.31 -2.79 22.97
CA LYS A 141 -1.43 -3.45 22.27
C LYS A 141 -2.79 -3.32 22.96
N LYS A 142 -2.96 -2.31 23.81
CA LYS A 142 -4.18 -2.09 24.60
C LYS A 142 -5.09 -0.97 24.10
N SER A 143 -4.60 -0.11 23.20
CA SER A 143 -5.40 0.95 22.61
C SER A 143 -5.06 1.15 21.14
N TRP A 144 -6.00 1.76 20.41
CA TRP A 144 -5.68 2.41 19.14
C TRP A 144 -5.15 3.80 19.42
N VAL A 145 -4.02 4.14 18.83
CA VAL A 145 -3.48 5.49 18.81
C VAL A 145 -4.00 6.16 17.55
N VAL A 146 -4.71 7.27 17.71
CA VAL A 146 -5.21 8.10 16.61
C VAL A 146 -4.62 9.49 16.77
N SER A 147 -4.30 10.14 15.66
CA SER A 147 -4.02 11.57 15.61
C SER A 147 -5.14 12.28 14.87
N GLU A 148 -5.86 13.18 15.53
CA GLU A 148 -6.91 13.98 14.88
C GLU A 148 -6.31 15.07 13.96
N THR A 149 -5.05 15.45 14.21
CA THR A 149 -4.31 16.45 13.43
C THR A 149 -3.60 15.85 12.21
N GLN A 150 -3.34 14.54 12.22
CA GLN A 150 -2.63 13.83 11.17
C GLN A 150 -3.48 12.67 10.65
N LYS A 151 -3.99 12.80 9.43
CA LYS A 151 -4.69 11.71 8.73
C LYS A 151 -3.75 10.74 8.01
N ASN A 152 -2.48 11.13 7.92
CA ASN A 152 -1.39 10.30 7.43
C ASN A 152 -0.72 9.63 8.62
N VAL A 153 -0.26 8.40 8.42
CA VAL A 153 0.42 7.66 9.47
C VAL A 153 1.86 7.44 9.07
N HIS A 154 2.77 7.82 9.96
CA HIS A 154 4.17 7.48 9.84
C HIS A 154 4.37 6.08 10.40
N MET A 155 5.09 5.26 9.66
CA MET A 155 5.26 3.86 10.02
C MET A 155 6.55 3.69 10.83
N CYS A 156 6.40 3.14 12.02
CA CYS A 156 7.47 2.52 12.78
C CYS A 156 7.28 0.99 12.73
N VAL A 157 8.32 0.24 13.06
CA VAL A 157 8.42 -1.24 12.98
C VAL A 157 7.11 -1.97 13.26
N ASN A 158 6.76 -2.95 12.42
CA ASN A 158 5.74 -3.98 12.66
C ASN A 158 4.43 -3.47 13.26
N THR A 159 3.76 -2.56 12.56
CA THR A 159 2.57 -1.85 13.06
C THR A 159 1.27 -2.47 12.54
N VAL A 160 0.24 -2.43 13.39
CA VAL A 160 -1.13 -2.81 13.03
C VAL A 160 -1.97 -1.56 12.76
N TYR A 161 -2.71 -1.53 11.66
CA TYR A 161 -3.51 -0.40 11.21
C TYR A 161 -5.00 -0.73 11.12
N ARG A 162 -5.85 0.24 11.46
CA ARG A 162 -7.32 0.12 11.33
C ARG A 162 -7.97 1.45 10.98
N LYS A 163 -9.06 1.43 10.21
CA LYS A 163 -9.92 2.61 10.03
C LYS A 163 -10.93 2.74 11.18
N LEU A 164 -10.96 3.91 11.80
CA LEU A 164 -11.92 4.30 12.84
C LEU A 164 -12.67 5.58 12.43
N ALA A 165 -13.78 5.86 13.12
CA ALA A 165 -14.51 7.11 13.02
C ALA A 165 -14.92 7.65 14.38
N LEU A 166 -14.92 8.96 14.54
CA LEU A 166 -15.53 9.65 15.68
C LEU A 166 -17.05 9.65 15.57
N ARG A 167 -17.73 9.36 16.68
CA ARG A 167 -19.18 9.58 16.83
C ARG A 167 -19.41 10.96 17.46
N ASN A 168 -19.86 11.90 16.62
CA ASN A 168 -20.43 13.17 17.08
C ASN A 168 -21.90 12.98 17.49
#